data_AF-A0A3D1ZJG4-F1
#
_entry.id   AF-A0A3D1ZJG4-F1
#
_cell.length_a   1.000
_cell.length_b   1.000
_cell.length_c   1.000
_cell.angle_alpha   90.00
_cell.angle_beta   90.00
_cell.angle_gamma   90.00
#
_symmetry.space_group_name_H-M   'P 1'
#
loop_
_entity.id
_entity.type
_entity.pdbx_description
1 polymer ?
#
loop_
_entity_poly.entity_id
_entity_poly.type
_entity_poly.pdbx_seq_one_letter_code
_entity_poly.pdbx_strand_id
1 'polypeptide(L)'
;GLVVHDKRAPDGNFLKFFPIIDRESDDDRNFAKKAVNWASRSIGKRSIMLNQAAIDTAGDIQKRGTRAARWIAADAIRELIGDKDQARLKKR
;
A
#
# COMPACT_ATOMS: atom_id res chain seq x y z
N GLY A 1 12.30 -2.65 -16.86
CA GLY A 1 11.52 -2.79 -15.62
C GLY A 1 10.06 -2.54 -15.90
N LEU A 2 9.22 -3.57 -15.79
CA LEU A 2 7.80 -3.62 -16.17
C LEU A 2 6.87 -2.86 -15.21
N VAL A 3 7.22 -1.62 -14.85
CA VAL A 3 6.38 -0.77 -13.98
C VAL A 3 6.02 0.57 -14.65
N VAL A 4 6.68 0.91 -15.78
CA VAL A 4 6.50 2.23 -16.42
C VAL A 4 5.61 2.25 -17.67
N HIS A 5 5.20 1.10 -18.24
CA HIS A 5 4.49 1.09 -19.52
C HIS A 5 3.01 0.71 -19.50
N ASP A 6 2.45 0.21 -18.40
CA ASP A 6 1.02 -0.12 -18.36
C ASP A 6 0.22 0.77 -17.40
N LYS A 7 -0.11 1.96 -17.91
CA LYS A 7 -1.05 2.90 -17.27
C LYS A 7 -2.51 2.43 -17.33
N ARG A 8 -2.81 1.29 -17.97
CA ARG A 8 -4.16 0.71 -18.16
C ARG A 8 -4.37 -0.62 -17.46
N ALA A 9 -3.35 -1.17 -16.80
CA ALA A 9 -3.48 -2.38 -16.00
C ALA A 9 -4.68 -2.22 -15.04
N PRO A 10 -5.70 -3.10 -15.12
CA PRO A 10 -6.89 -3.00 -14.30
C PRO A 10 -6.52 -3.02 -12.83
N ASP A 11 -7.25 -2.27 -12.01
CA ASP A 11 -7.06 -2.26 -10.56
C ASP A 11 -7.08 -3.68 -9.96
N GLY A 12 -7.87 -4.58 -10.55
CA GLY A 12 -7.92 -5.99 -10.16
C GLY A 12 -6.58 -6.74 -10.22
N ASN A 13 -5.63 -6.32 -11.08
CA ASN A 13 -4.30 -6.90 -11.08
C ASN A 13 -3.49 -6.48 -9.86
N PHE A 14 -3.74 -5.27 -9.35
CA PHE A 14 -3.04 -4.77 -8.16
C PHE A 14 -3.61 -5.31 -6.87
N LEU A 15 -4.92 -5.60 -6.83
CA LEU A 15 -5.56 -6.23 -5.67
C LEU A 15 -4.89 -7.54 -5.25
N LYS A 16 -4.35 -8.30 -6.22
CA LYS A 16 -3.63 -9.56 -5.98
C LYS A 16 -2.34 -9.40 -5.17
N PHE A 17 -1.77 -8.19 -5.09
CA PHE A 17 -0.57 -7.93 -4.31
C PHE A 17 -0.87 -7.65 -2.84
N PHE A 18 -2.09 -7.24 -2.47
CA PHE A 18 -2.40 -6.93 -1.06
C PHE A 18 -2.25 -8.13 -0.11
N PRO A 19 -2.70 -9.36 -0.47
CA PRO A 19 -2.42 -10.54 0.35
C PRO A 19 -0.92 -10.83 0.52
N ILE A 20 -0.09 -10.53 -0.49
CA ILE A 20 1.36 -10.71 -0.44
C ILE A 20 1.98 -9.65 0.48
N ILE A 21 1.57 -8.39 0.32
CA ILE A 21 2.01 -7.28 1.18
C ILE A 21 1.69 -7.58 2.64
N ASP A 22 0.46 -8.04 2.93
CA ASP A 22 0.05 -8.42 4.27
C ASP A 22 0.93 -9.56 4.82
N ARG A 23 1.12 -10.66 4.07
CA ARG A 23 1.97 -11.78 4.47
C ARG A 23 3.40 -11.36 4.84
N GLU A 24 4.02 -10.49 4.03
CA GLU A 24 5.42 -10.09 4.18
C GLU A 24 5.63 -8.92 5.17
N SER A 25 4.55 -8.39 5.78
CA SER A 25 4.63 -7.19 6.64
C SER A 25 5.24 -7.43 8.03
N ASP A 26 5.49 -8.68 8.40
CA ASP A 26 6.13 -9.03 9.68
C ASP A 26 7.66 -9.14 9.58
N ASP A 27 8.22 -9.01 8.37
CA ASP A 27 9.67 -9.08 8.18
C ASP A 27 10.36 -7.79 8.66
N ASP A 28 11.15 -7.90 9.73
CA ASP A 28 11.86 -6.77 10.32
C ASP A 28 13.19 -6.43 9.60
N ARG A 29 13.55 -7.15 8.53
CA ARG A 29 14.68 -6.76 7.69
C ARG A 29 14.39 -5.41 7.05
N ASN A 30 15.28 -4.46 7.25
CA ASN A 30 15.12 -3.07 6.79
C ASN A 30 14.74 -2.92 5.32
N PHE A 31 15.27 -3.77 4.44
CA PHE A 31 14.94 -3.73 3.01
C PHE A 31 13.54 -4.31 2.70
N ALA A 32 13.16 -5.40 3.36
CA ALA A 32 11.84 -6.00 3.20
C ALA A 32 10.75 -5.04 3.69
N LYS A 33 10.91 -4.52 4.91
CA LYS A 33 10.02 -3.52 5.51
C LYS A 33 9.82 -2.28 4.62
N LYS A 34 10.91 -1.76 4.03
CA LYS A 34 10.84 -0.60 3.11
C LYS A 34 10.14 -0.96 1.79
N ALA A 35 10.44 -2.12 1.22
CA ALA A 35 9.82 -2.58 -0.02
C ALA A 35 8.31 -2.74 0.14
N VAL A 36 7.86 -3.37 1.22
CA VAL A 36 6.44 -3.54 1.56
C VAL A 36 5.75 -2.19 1.74
N ASN A 37 6.36 -1.27 2.50
CA ASN A 37 5.82 0.08 2.69
C ASN A 37 5.71 0.85 1.35
N TRP A 38 6.75 0.83 0.52
CA TRP A 38 6.72 1.51 -0.79
C TRP A 38 5.70 0.89 -1.75
N ALA A 39 5.57 -0.43 -1.76
CA ALA A 39 4.60 -1.13 -2.61
C ALA A 39 3.17 -0.77 -2.22
N SER A 40 2.83 -0.83 -0.92
CA SER A 40 1.49 -0.50 -0.41
C SER A 40 1.07 0.92 -0.80
N ARG A 41 1.94 1.90 -0.56
CA ARG A 41 1.67 3.30 -0.92
C ARG A 41 1.57 3.52 -2.42
N SER A 42 2.45 2.92 -3.20
CA SER A 42 2.48 3.10 -4.65
C SER A 42 1.22 2.54 -5.31
N ILE A 43 0.72 1.39 -4.83
CA ILE A 43 -0.53 0.78 -5.30
C ILE A 43 -1.73 1.64 -4.87
N GLY A 44 -1.80 2.02 -3.58
CA GLY A 44 -2.91 2.80 -3.04
C GLY A 44 -3.05 4.22 -3.61
N LYS A 45 -2.04 4.72 -4.33
CA LYS A 45 -2.06 6.03 -5.00
C LYS A 45 -2.55 5.98 -6.46
N ARG A 46 -2.87 4.80 -6.98
CA ARG A 46 -3.29 4.61 -8.37
C ARG A 46 -4.75 4.97 -8.62
N SER A 47 -5.66 4.56 -7.74
CA SER A 47 -7.10 4.80 -7.83
C SER A 47 -7.75 4.85 -6.44
N ILE A 48 -8.98 5.36 -6.35
CA ILE A 48 -9.75 5.41 -5.10
C ILE A 48 -10.03 3.99 -4.58
N MET A 49 -10.34 3.04 -5.47
CA MET A 49 -10.60 1.65 -5.07
C MET A 49 -9.35 0.99 -4.47
N LEU A 50 -8.18 1.21 -5.08
CA LEU A 50 -6.92 0.71 -4.56
C LEU A 50 -6.48 1.44 -3.29
N ASN A 51 -6.82 2.72 -3.15
CA ASN A 51 -6.57 3.49 -1.94
C ASN A 51 -7.28 2.87 -0.74
N GLN A 52 -8.57 2.57 -0.89
CA GLN A 52 -9.36 1.93 0.16
C GLN A 52 -8.80 0.54 0.49
N ALA A 53 -8.55 -0.29 -0.51
CA ALA A 53 -7.99 -1.63 -0.29
C ALA A 53 -6.61 -1.59 0.40
N ALA A 54 -5.77 -0.59 0.08
CA ALA A 54 -4.48 -0.41 0.74
C ALA A 54 -4.62 0.04 2.20
N ILE A 55 -5.58 0.92 2.50
CA ILE A 55 -5.88 1.35 3.88
C ILE A 55 -6.41 0.17 4.70
N ASP A 56 -7.34 -0.61 4.14
CA ASP A 56 -7.90 -1.79 4.81
C ASP A 56 -6.81 -2.82 5.12
N THR A 57 -5.97 -3.14 4.12
CA THR A 57 -4.82 -4.03 4.27
C THR A 57 -3.84 -3.51 5.32
N ALA A 58 -3.54 -2.20 5.30
CA ALA A 58 -2.67 -1.59 6.30
C ALA A 58 -3.27 -1.69 7.71
N GLY A 59 -4.59 -1.56 7.85
CA GLY A 59 -5.30 -1.78 9.12
C GLY A 59 -5.13 -3.21 9.63
N ASP A 60 -5.23 -4.21 8.75
CA ASP A 60 -5.02 -5.62 9.13
C ASP A 60 -3.57 -5.92 9.51
N ILE A 61 -2.61 -5.39 8.75
CA ILE A 61 -1.19 -5.43 9.09
C ILE A 61 -0.96 -4.84 10.49
N GLN A 62 -1.57 -3.69 10.80
CA GLN A 62 -1.39 -3.02 12.08
C GLN A 62 -1.79 -3.90 13.27
N LYS A 63 -2.84 -4.73 13.11
CA LYS A 63 -3.36 -5.64 14.15
C LYS A 63 -2.38 -6.77 14.50
N ARG A 64 -1.44 -7.12 13.63
CA ARG A 64 -0.44 -8.18 13.87
C ARG A 64 0.51 -7.87 15.02
N GLY A 65 0.68 -6.59 15.37
CA GLY A 65 1.40 -6.20 16.59
C GLY A 65 2.92 -6.37 16.54
N THR A 66 3.53 -6.67 15.39
CA THR A 66 4.99 -6.61 15.22
C THR A 66 5.46 -5.16 15.04
N ARG A 67 6.73 -4.88 15.35
CA ARG A 67 7.30 -3.52 15.20
C ARG A 67 7.33 -3.09 13.72
N ALA A 68 7.66 -4.03 12.82
CA ALA A 68 7.65 -3.80 11.38
C ALA A 68 6.25 -3.47 10.89
N ALA A 69 5.27 -4.32 11.21
CA ALA A 69 3.88 -4.16 10.78
C ALA A 69 3.26 -2.83 11.25
N ARG A 70 3.43 -2.47 12.53
CA ARG A 70 2.94 -1.18 13.05
C ARG A 70 3.51 0.02 12.29
N TRP A 71 4.80 -0.02 11.98
CA TRP A 71 5.47 1.07 11.26
C TRP A 71 5.01 1.16 9.81
N ILE A 72 4.93 0.01 9.11
CA ILE A 72 4.46 -0.05 7.72
C ILE A 72 3.03 0.48 7.63
N ALA A 73 2.14 -0.02 8.48
CA ALA A 73 0.74 0.34 8.49
C ALA A 73 0.53 1.84 8.79
N ALA A 74 1.19 2.36 9.83
CA ALA A 74 1.03 3.76 10.23
C ALA A 74 1.50 4.72 9.12
N ASP A 75 2.64 4.42 8.48
CA ASP A 75 3.16 5.27 7.40
C ASP A 75 2.28 5.20 6.15
N ALA A 76 1.84 4.00 5.75
CA ALA A 76 0.95 3.80 4.62
C ALA A 76 -0.39 4.52 4.82
N ILE A 77 -1.06 4.32 5.97
CA ILE A 77 -2.34 4.97 6.28
C ILE A 77 -2.18 6.49 6.24
N ARG A 78 -1.20 7.04 6.98
CA ARG A 78 -0.95 8.48 7.06
C ARG A 78 -0.77 9.13 5.69
N GLU A 79 -0.03 8.48 4.80
CA GLU A 79 0.22 9.00 3.46
C GLU A 79 -1.00 8.84 2.54
N LEU A 80 -1.70 7.72 2.60
CA LEU A 80 -2.84 7.43 1.74
C LEU A 80 -4.07 8.27 2.07
N ILE A 81 -4.28 8.63 3.33
CA ILE A 81 -5.37 9.53 3.75
C ILE A 81 -5.03 11.01 3.60
N GLY A 82 -3.77 11.35 3.33
CA GLY A 82 -3.31 12.73 3.28
C GLY A 82 -4.01 13.54 2.19
N ASP A 83 -4.38 14.78 2.52
CA ASP A 83 -5.17 15.67 1.65
C ASP A 83 -4.60 15.81 0.24
N LYS A 84 -3.27 15.85 0.10
CA LYS A 84 -2.59 15.94 -1.20
C LYS A 84 -2.86 14.73 -2.07
N ASP A 85 -2.77 13.53 -1.51
CA ASP A 85 -2.97 12.29 -2.26
C ASP A 85 -4.47 12.06 -2.53
N GLN A 86 -5.34 12.36 -1.56
CA GLN A 86 -6.80 12.34 -1.73
C GLN A 86 -7.29 13.32 -2.80
N ALA A 87 -6.80 14.57 -2.78
CA ALA A 87 -7.12 15.56 -3.81
C ALA A 87 -6.65 15.12 -5.20
N ARG A 88 -5.50 14.45 -5.30
CA ARG A 88 -5.03 13.90 -6.58
C ARG A 88 -5.92 12.76 -7.05
N LEU A 89 -6.34 11.86 -6.16
CA LEU A 89 -7.21 10.73 -6.51
C LEU A 89 -8.59 11.18 -6.97
N LYS A 90 -9.16 12.22 -6.35
CA LYS A 90 -10.45 12.82 -6.75
C LYS A 90 -10.41 13.57 -8.09
N LYS A 91 -9.22 13.97 -8.55
CA LYS A 91 -9.01 14.67 -9.83
C LYS A 91 -8.75 13.75 -11.02
N ARG A 92 -8.53 12.45 -10.79
CA ARG A 92 -8.31 11.44 -11.83
C ARG A 92 -9.62 10.83 -12.26
#